data_AF-A0A0W1RAK4-F1
#
_entry.id   AF-A0A0W1RAK4-F1
#
_cell.length_a   1.000
_cell.length_b   1.000
_cell.length_c   1.000
_cell.angle_alpha   90.00
_cell.angle_beta   90.00
_cell.angle_gamma   90.00
#
_symmetry.space_group_name_H-M   'P 1'
#
loop_
_entity.id
_entity.type
_entity.pdbx_description
1 polymer ?
#
loop_
_entity_poly.entity_id
_entity_poly.type
_entity_poly.pdbx_seq_one_letter_code
_entity_poly.pdbx_strand_id
1 'polypeptide(L)' 'MSLHTSDNRSDVPAAHDSQLDGRSFGLHSVTVRYENASDRCTIYPRDTPAEERVTVWFTADLDAFVGLEEMR' A
#
# COMPACT_ATOMS: atom_id res chain seq x y z
N MET A 1 28.10 -10.20 -8.93
CA MET A 1 26.78 -9.56 -8.98
C MET A 1 25.81 -10.52 -8.30
N SER A 2 25.58 -10.34 -7.00
CA SER A 2 24.75 -11.25 -6.22
C SER A 2 23.32 -10.74 -6.24
N LEU A 3 22.41 -11.55 -6.81
CA LEU A 3 20.97 -11.34 -6.74
C LEU A 3 20.55 -11.51 -5.29
N HIS A 4 20.29 -10.39 -4.59
CA HIS A 4 19.75 -10.41 -3.24
C HIS A 4 18.27 -10.76 -3.36
N THR A 5 17.93 -12.02 -3.06
CA THR A 5 16.56 -12.44 -2.80
C THR A 5 16.09 -11.70 -1.54
N SER A 6 15.34 -10.61 -1.74
CA SER A 6 14.63 -9.92 -0.66
C SER A 6 13.81 -10.93 0.13
N ASP A 7 14.03 -10.95 1.44
CA ASP A 7 13.24 -11.67 2.43
C ASP A 7 11.80 -11.14 2.35
N ASN A 8 10.97 -11.80 1.54
CA ASN A 8 9.56 -11.48 1.37
C ASN A 8 8.79 -11.98 2.59
N ARG A 9 8.97 -11.31 3.72
CA ARG A 9 8.06 -11.44 4.85
C ARG A 9 6.74 -10.82 4.41
N SER A 10 5.87 -11.64 3.82
CA SER A 10 4.53 -11.26 3.36
C SER A 10 3.75 -10.68 4.53
N ASP A 11 3.77 -9.34 4.63
CA ASP A 11 2.79 -8.59 5.39
C ASP A 11 1.47 -8.83 4.66
N VAL A 12 0.57 -9.58 5.29
CA VAL A 12 -0.76 -9.82 4.72
C VAL A 12 -1.41 -8.44 4.59
N PRO A 13 -1.76 -7.98 3.38
CA PRO A 13 -2.27 -6.63 3.20
C PRO A 13 -3.53 -6.47 4.06
N ALA A 14 -3.45 -5.61 5.08
CA ALA A 14 -4.56 -5.30 5.94
C ALA A 14 -5.73 -4.85 5.07
N ALA A 15 -6.80 -5.65 5.07
CA ALA A 15 -7.94 -5.41 4.21
C ALA A 15 -8.82 -4.33 4.82
N HIS A 16 -8.78 -3.13 4.25
CA HIS A 16 -9.65 -2.03 4.66
C HIS A 16 -10.71 -1.78 3.59
N ASP A 17 -11.97 -2.02 3.97
CA ASP A 17 -13.13 -1.55 3.22
C ASP A 17 -13.39 -0.11 3.65
N SER A 18 -13.18 0.82 2.72
CA SER A 18 -13.44 2.23 2.94
C SER A 18 -14.75 2.61 2.25
N GLN A 19 -15.56 3.48 2.86
CA GLN A 19 -16.84 3.92 2.29
C GLN A 19 -16.76 5.40 1.89
N LEU A 20 -17.00 5.69 0.60
CA LEU A 20 -17.02 7.04 0.03
C LEU A 20 -18.28 7.13 -0.83
N ASP A 21 -19.09 8.16 -0.62
CA ASP A 21 -20.31 8.44 -1.41
C ASP A 21 -21.28 7.24 -1.51
N GLY A 22 -21.40 6.45 -0.44
CA GLY A 22 -22.27 5.26 -0.40
C GLY A 22 -21.74 4.04 -1.16
N ARG A 23 -20.51 4.10 -1.67
CA ARG A 23 -19.80 2.97 -2.29
C ARG A 23 -18.73 2.45 -1.35
N SER A 24 -18.70 1.14 -1.16
CA SER A 24 -17.55 0.46 -0.54
C SER A 24 -16.47 0.26 -1.60
N PHE A 25 -15.23 0.61 -1.26
CA PHE A 25 -14.06 0.30 -2.06
C PHE A 25 -13.01 -0.36 -1.16
N GLY A 26 -12.59 -1.56 -1.56
CA GLY A 26 -11.51 -2.26 -0.90
C GLY A 26 -10.17 -1.69 -1.34
N LEU A 27 -9.36 -1.23 -0.39
CA LEU A 27 -7.97 -0.87 -0.65
C LEU A 27 -7.02 -1.95 -0.16
N HIS A 28 -5.88 -2.04 -0.82
CA HIS A 28 -4.70 -2.77 -0.39
C HIS A 28 -3.54 -1.81 -0.21
N SER A 29 -2.71 -2.09 0.79
CA SER A 29 -1.44 -1.42 1.01
C SER A 29 -0.31 -2.45 1.06
N VAL A 30 0.83 -2.12 0.46
CA VAL A 30 2.07 -2.89 0.57
C VAL A 30 3.21 -1.95 0.93
N THR A 31 3.92 -2.26 1.99
CA THR A 31 5.09 -1.50 2.45
C THR A 31 6.37 -2.22 2.09
N VAL A 32 7.30 -1.51 1.45
CA VAL A 32 8.64 -1.98 1.14
C VAL A 32 9.62 -1.24 2.06
N ARG A 33 10.48 -2.00 2.74
CA ARG A 33 11.50 -1.46 3.62
C ARG A 33 12.83 -1.29 2.92
N TYR A 34 13.50 -0.17 3.18
CA TYR A 34 14.83 0.12 2.63
C TYR A 34 15.84 0.34 3.75
N GLU A 35 17.05 -0.18 3.62
CA GLU A 35 18.06 -0.07 4.68
C GLU A 35 18.61 1.37 4.86
N ASN A 36 18.63 2.15 3.77
CA ASN A 36 19.27 3.47 3.73
C ASN A 36 18.33 4.57 3.20
N ALA A 37 17.02 4.32 3.18
CA ALA A 37 16.00 5.26 2.72
C ALA A 37 14.70 5.04 3.50
N SER A 38 13.77 5.99 3.40
CA SER A 38 12.44 5.87 3.98
C SER A 38 11.72 4.63 3.45
N ASP A 39 11.02 3.92 4.35
CA ASP A 39 10.09 2.86 3.96
C ASP A 39 9.00 3.46 3.08
N ARG A 40 8.62 2.75 2.00
CA ARG A 40 7.62 3.24 1.06
C ARG A 40 6.37 2.38 1.08
N CYS A 41 5.21 3.02 1.16
CA CYS A 41 3.92 2.37 1.13
C CYS A 41 3.21 2.67 -0.19
N THR A 42 2.79 1.61 -0.89
CA THR A 42 1.95 1.69 -2.10
C THR A 42 0.53 1.28 -1.76
N ILE A 43 -0.44 2.11 -2.11
CA ILE A 43 -1.86 1.85 -2.00
C ILE A 43 -2.46 1.67 -3.40
N TYR A 44 -3.32 0.67 -3.57
CA TYR A 44 -4.05 0.40 -4.81
C TYR A 44 -5.43 -0.21 -4.54
N PRO A 45 -6.38 -0.09 -5.48
CA PRO A 45 -7.69 -0.73 -5.33
C PRO A 45 -7.58 -2.25 -5.44
N ARG A 46 -8.25 -2.95 -4.52
CA ARG A 46 -8.29 -4.42 -4.47
C ARG A 46 -8.96 -5.01 -5.71
N ASP A 47 -10.07 -4.42 -6.12
CA ASP A 47 -10.97 -4.99 -7.12
C ASP A 47 -10.59 -4.63 -8.57
N THR A 48 -9.46 -3.94 -8.74
CA THR A 48 -8.93 -3.56 -10.06
C THR A 48 -8.08 -4.70 -10.65
N PRO A 49 -8.27 -5.07 -11.93
CA PRO A 49 -7.41 -6.03 -12.63
C PRO A 49 -5.93 -5.64 -12.59
N ALA A 50 -5.01 -6.62 -12.56
CA ALA A 50 -3.58 -6.36 -12.43
C ALA A 50 -3.02 -5.42 -13.52
N GLU A 51 -3.57 -5.50 -14.73
CA GLU A 51 -3.22 -4.65 -15.86
C GLU A 51 -3.64 -3.18 -15.70
N GLU A 52 -4.69 -2.91 -14.93
CA GLU A 52 -5.13 -1.55 -14.60
C GLU A 52 -4.46 -1.02 -13.32
N ARG A 53 -4.01 -1.91 -12.43
CA ARG A 53 -3.26 -1.54 -11.22
C ARG A 53 -1.96 -0.81 -11.52
N VAL A 54 -1.40 -0.94 -12.74
CA VAL A 54 -0.16 -0.25 -13.14
C VAL A 54 -0.34 1.25 -13.33
N THR A 55 -1.58 1.73 -13.48
CA THR A 55 -1.90 3.16 -13.64
C THR A 55 -2.71 3.72 -12.48
N VAL A 56 -3.33 2.86 -11.67
CA VAL A 56 -4.19 3.25 -10.55
C VAL A 56 -3.55 2.85 -9.22
N TRP A 57 -2.53 3.59 -8.81
CA TRP A 57 -1.81 3.41 -7.55
C TRP A 57 -1.27 4.74 -7.02
N PHE A 58 -0.99 4.78 -5.72
CA PHE A 58 -0.35 5.90 -5.05
C PHE A 58 0.74 5.38 -4.12
N THR A 59 1.96 5.91 -4.24
CA THR A 59 3.09 5.54 -3.36
C THR A 59 3.70 6.77 -2.72
N ALA A 60 3.89 6.74 -1.41
CA ALA A 60 4.61 7.76 -0.65
C ALA A 60 5.49 7.11 0.41
N ASP A 61 6.26 7.92 1.12
CA ASP A 61 7.01 7.48 2.29
C ASP A 61 6.01 7.12 3.40
N LEU A 62 6.32 6.12 4.22
CA LEU A 62 5.39 5.56 5.19
C LEU A 62 4.95 6.61 6.24
N ASP A 63 5.84 7.53 6.59
CA ASP A 63 5.59 8.63 7.52
C ASP A 63 4.72 9.77 6.93
N ALA A 64 4.47 9.75 5.62
CA ALA A 64 3.52 10.67 4.98
C ALA A 64 2.07 10.23 5.14
N PHE A 65 1.81 9.01 5.62
CA PHE A 65 0.46 8.52 5.91
C PHE A 65 0.12 8.73 7.39
N VAL A 66 -1.11 9.16 7.65
CA VAL A 66 -1.63 9.41 8.99
C VAL A 66 -2.92 8.61 9.20
N GLY A 67 -3.08 8.05 10.40
CA GLY A 67 -4.33 7.39 10.76
C GLY A 67 -5.46 8.41 10.85
N LEU A 68 -6.60 8.17 10.20
CA LEU A 68 -7.73 9.10 10.26
C LEU A 68 -8.26 9.30 11.69
N GLU A 69 -8.19 8.26 12.52
CA GLU A 69 -8.55 8.34 13.94
C GLU A 69 -7.62 9.28 14.74
N GLU A 70 -6.39 9.50 14.27
CA GLU A 70 -5.42 10.40 14.91
C GLU A 70 -5.68 11.87 14.57
N MET A 71 -6.50 12.15 13.56
CA MET A 71 -6.80 13.50 13.07
C MET A 71 -8.19 14.01 13.46
N ARG A 72 -8.90 13.31 14.35
CA ARG A 72 -10.28 13.60 14.73
C ARG A 72 -10.40 14.59 15.89
#